data_AF-A0A973LZ15-F1
#
_entry.id   AF-A0A973LZ15-F1
#
_cell.length_a   1.000
_cell.length_b   1.000
_cell.length_c   1.000
_cell.angle_alpha   90.00
_cell.angle_beta   90.00
_cell.angle_gamma   90.00
#
_symmetry.space_group_name_H-M   'P 1'
#
loop_
_entity.id
_entity.type
_entity.pdbx_description
1 polymer ?
#
loop_
_entity_poly.entity_id
_entity_poly.type
_entity_poly.pdbx_seq_one_letter_code
_entity_poly.pdbx_strand_id
1 'polypeptide(L)'
;MAAPKKGRSASAQSKPGRSLALILIAIVALTGGMFASGNTTPRLGIDLAGGTSITLRAVAEPGQESAINKTNMDTAVEIMNNR
;
A
#
# COMPACT_ATOMS: atom_id res chain seq x y z
N MET A 1 46.94 37.54 -17.26
CA MET A 1 46.48 36.70 -16.13
C MET A 1 45.28 35.88 -16.62
N ALA A 2 45.43 34.57 -16.83
CA ALA A 2 44.34 33.70 -17.24
C ALA A 2 43.67 33.09 -15.99
N ALA A 3 42.35 33.20 -15.88
CA ALA A 3 41.59 32.65 -14.74
C ALA A 3 41.58 31.10 -14.79
N PRO A 4 41.76 30.40 -13.65
CA PRO A 4 41.68 28.95 -13.63
C PRO A 4 40.24 28.51 -13.89
N LYS A 5 40.02 27.72 -14.94
CA LYS A 5 38.73 27.08 -15.19
C LYS A 5 38.50 26.05 -14.08
N LYS A 6 37.55 26.35 -13.20
CA LYS A 6 37.07 25.44 -12.15
C LYS A 6 36.54 24.17 -12.82
N GLY A 7 37.33 23.10 -12.75
CA GLY A 7 36.98 21.80 -13.30
C GLY A 7 35.65 21.34 -12.75
N ARG A 8 34.71 20.96 -13.63
CA ARG A 8 33.44 20.37 -13.24
C ARG A 8 33.77 19.07 -12.50
N SER A 9 33.37 18.96 -11.23
CA SER A 9 33.67 17.77 -10.43
C SER A 9 33.16 16.55 -11.19
N ALA A 10 34.05 15.57 -11.39
CA ALA A 10 33.67 14.30 -11.98
C ALA A 10 32.43 13.77 -11.24
N SER A 11 31.39 13.40 -11.99
CA SER A 11 30.21 12.74 -11.45
C SER A 11 30.69 11.59 -10.57
N ALA A 12 30.39 11.64 -9.27
CA ALA A 12 30.80 10.61 -8.34
C ALA A 12 30.29 9.26 -8.85
N GLN A 13 31.21 8.34 -9.12
CA GLN A 13 30.87 6.99 -9.57
C GLN A 13 29.95 6.36 -8.51
N SER A 14 28.75 5.94 -8.92
CA SER A 14 27.81 5.30 -8.01
C SER A 14 28.45 4.02 -7.44
N LYS A 15 28.42 3.87 -6.11
CA LYS A 15 28.86 2.66 -5.41
C LYS A 15 27.61 1.90 -4.96
N PRO A 16 26.98 1.10 -5.83
CA PRO A 16 25.70 0.46 -5.53
C PRO A 16 25.75 -0.41 -4.28
N GLY A 17 26.92 -0.98 -3.95
CA GLY A 17 27.12 -1.78 -2.73
C GLY A 17 26.79 -1.04 -1.43
N ARG A 18 27.04 0.27 -1.33
CA ARG A 18 26.67 1.04 -0.12
C ARG A 18 25.15 1.14 0.02
N SER A 19 24.46 1.44 -1.08
CA SER A 19 23.00 1.51 -1.10
C SER A 19 22.38 0.13 -0.82
N LEU A 20 22.92 -0.93 -1.42
CA LEU A 20 22.47 -2.31 -1.17
C LEU A 20 22.68 -2.72 0.30
N ALA A 21 23.82 -2.37 0.90
CA ALA A 21 24.07 -2.64 2.31
C ALA A 21 23.09 -1.89 3.22
N LEU A 22 22.77 -0.63 2.92
CA LEU A 22 21.76 0.13 3.66
C LEU A 22 20.37 -0.48 3.54
N ILE A 23 19.98 -0.92 2.34
CA ILE A 23 18.71 -1.62 2.12
C ILE A 23 18.66 -2.93 2.91
N LEU A 24 19.75 -3.71 2.88
CA LEU A 24 19.83 -4.96 3.64
C LEU A 24 19.67 -4.71 5.15
N ILE A 25 20.36 -3.70 5.69
CA ILE A 25 20.23 -3.32 7.10
C ILE A 25 18.77 -2.94 7.42
N ALA A 26 18.12 -2.17 6.55
CA ALA A 26 16.72 -1.80 6.74
C ALA A 26 15.79 -3.02 6.74
N ILE A 27 15.97 -3.97 5.81
CA ILE A 27 15.20 -5.22 5.76
C ILE A 27 15.38 -6.02 7.06
N VAL A 28 16.63 -6.22 7.49
CA VAL A 28 16.95 -6.95 8.73
C VAL A 28 16.33 -6.27 9.95
N ALA A 29 16.40 -4.94 10.04
CA ALA A 29 15.81 -4.19 11.14
C ALA A 29 14.27 -4.31 11.17
N LEU A 30 13.61 -4.20 10.02
CA LEU A 30 12.15 -4.36 9.92
C LEU A 30 11.71 -5.79 10.28
N THR A 31 12.36 -6.80 9.72
CA THR A 31 12.07 -8.20 10.03
C THR A 31 12.36 -8.51 11.50
N GLY A 32 13.48 -8.06 12.05
CA GLY A 32 13.81 -8.21 13.47
C GLY A 32 12.77 -7.55 14.38
N GLY A 33 12.31 -6.35 14.03
CA GLY A 33 11.23 -5.64 14.75
C GLY A 33 9.90 -6.41 14.76
N MET A 34 9.57 -7.10 13.66
CA MET A 34 8.38 -7.97 13.60
C MET A 34 8.46 -9.12 14.61
N PHE A 35 9.61 -9.79 14.70
CA PHE A 35 9.82 -10.84 15.71
C PHE A 35 9.82 -10.28 17.13
N ALA A 36 10.51 -9.16 17.38
CA ALA A 36 10.61 -8.56 18.71
C ALA A 36 9.25 -8.04 19.22
N SER A 37 8.37 -7.57 18.34
CA SER A 37 7.03 -7.11 18.70
C SER A 37 5.96 -8.21 18.73
N GLY A 38 6.30 -9.45 18.36
CA GLY A 38 5.35 -10.56 18.24
C GLY A 38 4.43 -10.48 17.02
N ASN A 39 4.54 -9.45 16.18
CA ASN A 39 3.75 -9.27 14.96
C ASN A 39 4.44 -9.92 13.76
N THR A 40 4.57 -11.25 13.79
CA THR A 40 5.23 -12.01 12.72
C THR A 40 4.38 -12.14 11.44
N THR A 41 3.09 -11.85 11.53
CA THR A 41 2.16 -11.79 10.40
C THR A 41 1.72 -10.35 10.16
N PRO A 42 2.39 -9.61 9.25
CA PRO A 42 2.03 -8.22 8.98
C PRO A 42 0.64 -8.18 8.35
N ARG A 43 -0.15 -7.15 8.67
CA ARG A 43 -1.45 -6.92 8.01
C ARG A 43 -1.20 -6.44 6.60
N LEU A 44 -1.40 -7.32 5.63
CA LEU A 44 -1.29 -7.03 4.22
C LEU A 44 -2.67 -6.73 3.64
N GLY A 45 -2.74 -5.91 2.58
CA GLY A 45 -3.98 -5.73 1.82
C GLY A 45 -4.39 -7.02 1.11
N ILE A 46 -5.65 -7.12 0.67
CA ILE A 46 -6.20 -8.33 0.04
C ILE A 46 -5.40 -8.82 -1.19
N ASP A 47 -4.78 -7.90 -1.93
CA ASP A 47 -3.94 -8.21 -3.09
C ASP A 47 -2.66 -8.97 -2.72
N LEU A 48 -2.17 -8.76 -1.49
CA LEU A 48 -0.92 -9.34 -1.00
C LEU A 48 -1.13 -10.47 0.01
N ALA A 49 -2.18 -10.38 0.84
CA ALA A 49 -2.55 -11.39 1.83
C ALA A 49 -3.49 -12.48 1.28
N GLY A 50 -4.12 -12.22 0.14
CA GLY A 50 -5.28 -12.97 -0.31
C GLY A 50 -6.55 -12.64 0.47
N GLY A 51 -7.68 -13.17 0.01
CA GLY A 51 -8.98 -12.99 0.64
C GLY A 51 -10.13 -13.15 -0.35
N THR A 52 -11.35 -12.89 0.10
CA THR A 52 -12.54 -12.96 -0.74
C THR A 52 -12.94 -11.57 -1.18
N SER A 53 -13.08 -11.38 -2.50
CA SER A 53 -13.73 -10.20 -3.07
C SER A 53 -15.08 -10.60 -3.63
N ILE A 54 -16.13 -9.84 -3.27
CA ILE A 54 -17.49 -10.04 -3.78
C ILE A 54 -17.99 -8.75 -4.41
N THR A 55 -18.75 -8.87 -5.50
CA THR A 55 -19.49 -7.76 -6.10
C THR A 55 -20.96 -8.05 -5.97
N LEU A 56 -21.69 -7.15 -5.33
CA LEU A 56 -23.12 -7.27 -5.10
C LEU A 56 -23.87 -6.23 -5.93
N ARG A 57 -25.04 -6.60 -6.42
CA ARG A 57 -25.91 -5.71 -7.21
C ARG A 57 -27.29 -5.68 -6.58
N ALA A 58 -27.85 -4.48 -6.41
CA ALA A 58 -29.22 -4.33 -5.96
C ALA A 58 -30.22 -4.88 -7.00
N VAL A 59 -31.27 -5.51 -6.49
CA VAL A 59 -32.43 -5.96 -7.25
C VAL A 59 -33.64 -5.29 -6.63
N ALA A 60 -34.40 -4.55 -7.44
CA ALA A 60 -35.62 -3.90 -6.97
C ALA A 60 -36.72 -4.94 -6.77
N GLU A 61 -37.50 -4.78 -5.71
CA GLU A 61 -38.76 -5.49 -5.55
C GLU A 61 -39.80 -4.93 -6.56
N PRO A 62 -40.80 -5.72 -6.98
CA PRO A 62 -41.83 -5.24 -7.91
C PRO A 62 -42.53 -3.98 -7.39
N GLY A 63 -42.54 -2.90 -8.20
CA GLY A 63 -43.14 -1.62 -7.82
C GLY A 63 -42.26 -0.74 -6.91
N GLN A 64 -41.01 -1.14 -6.66
CA GLN A 64 -40.03 -0.41 -5.83
C GLN A 64 -38.77 -0.06 -6.64
N GLU A 65 -38.90 0.22 -7.93
CA GLU A 65 -37.75 0.48 -8.82
C GLU A 65 -36.94 1.70 -8.38
N SER A 66 -37.59 2.69 -7.76
CA SER A 66 -36.96 3.88 -7.19
C SER A 66 -36.16 3.60 -5.91
N ALA A 67 -36.29 2.41 -5.31
CA ALA A 67 -35.53 2.02 -4.13
C ALA A 67 -34.04 1.78 -4.44
N ILE A 68 -33.66 1.57 -5.71
CA ILE A 68 -32.26 1.57 -6.14
C ILE A 68 -31.80 3.02 -6.29
N ASN A 69 -31.42 3.63 -5.18
CA ASN A 69 -30.89 4.98 -5.11
C ASN A 69 -29.70 5.05 -4.15
N LYS A 70 -28.94 6.13 -4.21
CA LYS A 70 -27.71 6.28 -3.43
C LYS A 70 -27.93 6.12 -1.92
N THR A 71 -28.98 6.73 -1.37
CA THR A 71 -29.28 6.66 0.07
C THR A 71 -29.45 5.21 0.52
N ASN A 72 -30.27 4.43 -0.20
CA ASN A 72 -30.53 3.04 0.15
C ASN A 72 -29.29 2.15 -0.09
N MET A 73 -28.49 2.43 -1.13
CA MET A 73 -27.22 1.72 -1.37
C MET A 73 -26.21 1.97 -0.25
N ASP A 74 -26.09 3.21 0.23
CA ASP A 74 -25.19 3.57 1.33
C ASP A 74 -25.63 2.89 2.64
N THR A 75 -26.94 2.85 2.92
CA THR A 75 -27.50 2.07 4.05
C THR A 75 -27.20 0.57 3.91
N ALA A 76 -27.32 0.00 2.70
CA ALA A 76 -26.99 -1.40 2.47
C ALA A 76 -25.50 -1.69 2.74
N VAL A 77 -24.60 -0.79 2.33
CA VAL A 77 -23.15 -0.88 2.62
C VAL A 77 -22.89 -0.80 4.13
N GLU A 78 -23.54 0.12 4.85
CA GLU A 78 -23.42 0.23 6.30
C GLU A 78 -23.85 -1.06 7.02
N ILE A 79 -24.99 -1.63 6.64
CA ILE A 79 -25.46 -2.91 7.17
C ILE A 79 -24.44 -4.03 6.90
N MET A 80 -23.84 -4.08 5.71
CA MET A 80 -22.83 -5.10 5.38
C MET A 80 -21.53 -4.92 6.16
N ASN A 81 -21.09 -3.68 6.39
CA ASN A 81 -19.88 -3.40 7.17
C ASN A 81 -20.03 -3.69 8.67
N ASN A 82 -21.27 -3.69 9.18
CA ASN A 82 -21.58 -3.94 10.59
C ASN A 82 -21.96 -5.40 10.89
N ARG A 83 -21.84 -6.31 9.92
CA ARG A 83 -22.05 -7.76 10.10
C ARG A 83 -20.73 -8.48 10.39
#